data_AF-A0A3N5MQ46-F1
#
_entry.id   AF-A0A3N5MQ46-F1
#
_cell.length_a   1.000
_cell.length_b   1.000
_cell.length_c   1.000
_cell.angle_alpha   90.00
_cell.angle_beta   90.00
_cell.angle_gamma   90.00
#
_symmetry.space_group_name_H-M   'P 1'
#
loop_
_entity.id
_entity.type
_entity.pdbx_description
1 polymer ?
#
loop_
_entity_poly.entity_id
_entity_poly.type
_entity_poly.pdbx_seq_one_letter_code
_entity_poly.pdbx_strand_id
1 'polypeptide(L)'
;LREILEKKDNGVAKVWAIGPAVMMKFVTLATKPFNVPTIVSLNTIMIDGTGMCGGCRVLLEDGAQFVCVDGPEFDGHKVNWDSLLSRLSFYRDEEKKAVEHYEHKCRLDGAVVKGKD
;
A
#
# COMPACT_ATOMS: atom_id res chain seq x y z
N LEU A 1 16.92 4.27 11.47
CA LEU A 1 16.70 5.41 10.55
C LEU A 1 17.03 6.75 11.20
N ARG A 2 16.32 7.18 12.26
CA ARG A 2 16.59 8.48 12.92
C ARG A 2 18.06 8.68 13.33
N GLU A 3 18.66 7.68 13.97
CA GLU A 3 20.09 7.72 14.34
C GLU A 3 21.02 7.98 13.14
N ILE A 4 20.68 7.45 11.96
CA ILE A 4 21.47 7.66 10.73
C ILE A 4 21.32 9.09 10.23
N LEU A 5 20.09 9.63 10.30
CA LEU A 5 19.79 11.02 9.91
C LEU A 5 20.43 12.04 10.86
N GLU A 6 20.57 11.70 12.15
CA GLU A 6 21.17 12.56 13.18
C GLU A 6 22.70 12.57 13.14
N LYS A 7 23.34 11.43 12.85
CA LYS A 7 24.80 11.29 12.87
C LYS A 7 25.53 12.17 11.83
N LYS A 8 24.84 12.66 10.80
CA LYS A 8 25.34 13.54 9.71
C LYS A 8 26.62 13.10 8.99
N ASP A 9 27.17 11.92 9.29
CA ASP A 9 28.37 11.41 8.65
C ASP A 9 28.04 11.07 7.19
N ASN A 10 28.65 11.81 6.25
CA ASN A 10 28.34 11.87 4.81
C ASN A 10 26.91 12.25 4.36
N GLY A 11 25.96 12.46 5.28
CA GLY A 11 24.60 12.92 4.98
C GLY A 11 23.75 11.91 4.18
N VAL A 12 22.46 11.80 4.51
CA VAL A 12 21.53 10.98 3.72
C VAL A 12 20.97 11.82 2.59
N ALA A 13 21.37 11.54 1.36
CA ALA A 13 20.91 12.29 0.19
C ALA A 13 19.44 12.03 -0.15
N LYS A 14 18.96 10.80 0.06
CA LYS A 14 17.60 10.39 -0.29
C LYS A 14 17.20 9.10 0.42
N VAL A 15 15.91 8.92 0.69
CA VAL A 15 15.33 7.70 1.26
C VAL A 15 14.30 7.11 0.30
N TRP A 16 14.32 5.79 0.12
CA TRP A 16 13.23 5.05 -0.51
C TRP A 16 12.59 4.14 0.54
N ALA A 17 11.25 4.18 0.64
CA ALA A 17 10.50 3.31 1.54
C ALA A 17 9.49 2.46 0.74
N ILE A 18 9.56 1.15 0.94
CA ILE A 18 8.71 0.16 0.29
C ILE A 18 8.29 -0.84 1.35
N GLY A 19 6.99 -0.97 1.60
CA GLY A 19 6.46 -1.86 2.63
C GLY A 19 5.01 -1.52 2.96
N PRO A 20 4.51 -1.92 4.16
CA PRO A 20 3.16 -1.56 4.58
C PRO A 20 2.95 -0.04 4.56
N ALA A 21 1.78 0.42 4.13
CA ALA A 21 1.48 1.86 4.02
C ALA A 21 1.73 2.62 5.34
N VAL A 22 1.46 1.99 6.48
CA VAL A 22 1.77 2.57 7.80
C VAL A 22 3.27 2.73 8.05
N MET A 23 4.09 1.78 7.60
CA MET A 23 5.56 1.89 7.69
C MET A 23 6.06 3.04 6.81
N MET A 24 5.58 3.13 5.57
CA MET A 24 5.96 4.20 4.64
C MET A 24 5.54 5.59 5.16
N LYS A 25 4.36 5.70 5.79
CA LYS A 25 3.91 6.92 6.51
C LYS A 25 4.91 7.33 7.58
N PHE A 26 5.34 6.40 8.43
CA PHE A 26 6.26 6.74 9.53
C PHE A 26 7.69 7.00 9.07
N VAL A 27 8.16 6.35 7.99
CA VAL A 27 9.45 6.70 7.37
C VAL A 27 9.41 8.14 6.84
N THR A 28 8.35 8.49 6.11
CA THR A 28 8.09 9.84 5.60
C THR A 28 8.08 10.89 6.72
N LEU A 29 7.40 10.61 7.83
CA LEU A 29 7.37 11.50 8.99
C LEU A 29 8.72 11.60 9.70
N ALA A 30 9.52 10.52 9.71
CA ALA A 30 10.83 10.52 10.33
C ALA A 30 11.86 11.33 9.53
N THR A 31 11.74 11.39 8.20
CA THR A 31 12.66 12.12 7.32
C THR A 31 12.29 13.59 7.13
N LYS A 32 11.00 13.95 7.30
CA LYS A 32 10.49 15.32 7.10
C LYS A 32 11.26 16.41 7.88
N PRO A 33 11.59 16.25 9.19
CA PRO A 33 12.35 17.26 9.94
C PRO A 33 13.78 17.48 9.44
N PHE A 34 14.36 16.48 8.77
CA PHE A 34 15.72 16.54 8.24
C PHE A 34 15.76 17.06 6.78
N ASN A 35 14.58 17.38 6.21
CA ASN A 35 14.43 17.78 4.81
C ASN A 35 15.09 16.81 3.82
N VAL A 36 15.08 15.51 4.15
CA VAL A 36 15.65 14.46 3.29
C VAL A 36 14.59 13.99 2.31
N PRO A 37 14.80 14.12 0.98
CA PRO A 37 13.85 13.66 -0.03
C PRO A 37 13.48 12.20 0.21
N THR A 38 12.18 11.90 0.25
CA THR A 38 11.68 10.57 0.60
C THR A 38 10.71 10.08 -0.46
N ILE A 39 11.10 9.03 -1.17
CA ILE A 39 10.25 8.37 -2.16
C ILE A 39 9.58 7.17 -1.53
N VAL A 40 8.30 6.98 -1.82
CA VAL A 40 7.51 5.84 -1.35
C VAL A 40 6.93 5.11 -2.55
N SER A 41 6.97 3.78 -2.53
CA SER A 41 6.32 2.95 -3.55
C SER A 41 4.94 2.53 -3.04
N LEU A 42 3.90 3.22 -3.53
CA LEU A 42 2.54 3.06 -3.01
C LEU A 42 1.92 1.74 -3.45
N ASN A 43 1.22 1.09 -2.52
CA ASN A 43 0.58 -0.20 -2.69
C ASN A 43 -0.95 -0.10 -2.68
N THR A 44 -1.52 0.83 -3.47
CA THR A 44 -2.98 1.03 -3.57
C THR A 44 -3.70 -0.19 -4.16
N ILE A 45 -5.00 -0.29 -3.93
CA ILE A 45 -5.86 -1.27 -4.59
C ILE A 45 -5.82 -1.01 -6.11
N MET A 46 -5.54 -2.03 -6.92
CA MET A 46 -5.51 -1.95 -8.38
C MET A 46 -6.52 -2.93 -8.98
N ILE A 47 -7.10 -2.56 -10.13
CA ILE A 47 -8.02 -3.43 -10.89
C ILE A 47 -7.47 -3.62 -12.31
N ASP A 48 -7.52 -2.57 -13.13
CA ASP A 48 -7.08 -2.62 -14.54
C ASP A 48 -5.56 -2.46 -14.68
N GLY A 49 -4.96 -1.56 -13.89
CA GLY A 49 -3.52 -1.29 -13.95
C GLY A 49 -3.07 -0.47 -15.16
N THR A 50 -3.99 0.11 -15.95
CA THR A 50 -3.68 0.87 -17.17
C THR A 50 -4.27 2.28 -17.17
N GLY A 51 -4.86 2.72 -16.06
CA GLY A 51 -5.36 4.09 -15.87
C GLY A 51 -6.83 4.30 -16.22
N MET A 52 -7.60 3.24 -16.45
CA MET A 52 -8.99 3.32 -16.91
C MET A 52 -10.00 3.37 -15.76
N CYS A 53 -9.72 2.74 -14.60
CA CYS A 53 -10.73 2.60 -13.54
C CYS A 53 -10.61 3.60 -12.37
N GLY A 54 -9.44 4.20 -12.14
CA GLY A 54 -9.19 5.09 -10.98
C GLY A 54 -9.23 4.39 -9.61
N GLY A 55 -9.25 3.06 -9.57
CA GLY A 55 -9.18 2.23 -8.36
C GLY A 55 -7.90 2.45 -7.58
N CYS A 56 -6.79 2.69 -8.27
CA CYS A 56 -5.48 2.93 -7.67
C CYS A 56 -5.24 4.39 -7.28
N ARG A 57 -6.24 5.28 -7.38
CA ARG A 57 -6.04 6.72 -7.15
C ARG A 57 -5.45 7.01 -5.76
N VAL A 58 -4.51 7.94 -5.74
CA VAL A 58 -3.92 8.53 -4.54
C VAL A 58 -4.17 10.04 -4.56
N LEU A 59 -4.46 10.61 -3.38
CA LEU A 59 -4.54 12.06 -3.21
C LEU A 59 -3.18 12.58 -2.74
N LEU A 60 -2.61 13.52 -3.48
CA LEU A 60 -1.42 14.29 -3.10
C LEU A 60 -1.83 15.71 -2.72
N GLU A 61 -0.91 16.49 -2.15
CA GLU A 61 -1.10 17.93 -1.89
C GLU A 61 -1.52 18.70 -3.17
N ASP A 62 -0.95 18.32 -4.32
CA ASP A 62 -1.14 19.02 -5.60
C ASP A 62 -2.35 18.50 -6.41
N GLY A 63 -3.04 17.46 -5.93
CA GLY A 63 -4.19 16.85 -6.61
C GLY A 63 -4.18 15.32 -6.60
N ALA A 64 -5.19 14.71 -7.22
CA ALA A 64 -5.29 13.27 -7.33
C ALA A 64 -4.49 12.73 -8.54
N GLN A 65 -3.78 11.62 -8.34
CA GLN A 65 -3.02 10.89 -9.36
C GLN A 65 -3.32 9.40 -9.33
N PHE A 66 -2.98 8.67 -10.40
CA PHE A 66 -3.22 7.23 -10.54
C PHE A 66 -1.91 6.46 -10.39
N VAL A 67 -1.80 5.66 -9.33
CA VAL A 67 -0.56 4.94 -8.99
C VAL A 67 -0.08 4.01 -10.11
N CYS A 68 -0.97 3.40 -10.91
CA CYS A 68 -0.58 2.50 -11.98
C CYS A 68 -0.03 3.18 -13.24
N VAL A 69 -0.26 4.48 -13.43
CA VAL A 69 0.19 5.24 -14.62
C VAL A 69 1.17 6.34 -14.23
N ASP A 70 0.86 7.10 -13.19
CA ASP A 70 1.68 8.22 -12.71
C ASP A 70 2.77 7.78 -11.72
N GLY A 71 2.66 6.57 -11.17
CA GLY A 71 3.50 6.04 -10.10
C GLY A 71 4.31 4.80 -10.49
N PRO A 72 4.50 3.81 -9.57
CA PRO A 72 3.99 3.75 -8.20
C PRO A 72 4.80 4.56 -7.18
N GLU A 73 5.91 5.17 -7.62
CA GLU A 73 6.82 5.95 -6.79
C GLU A 73 6.39 7.42 -6.71
N PHE A 74 6.12 7.89 -5.49
CA PHE A 74 5.72 9.27 -5.23
C PHE A 74 6.59 9.91 -4.15
N ASP A 75 6.58 11.24 -4.09
CA ASP A 75 7.11 11.98 -2.95
C ASP A 75 6.24 11.69 -1.72
N GLY A 76 6.79 10.94 -0.76
CA GLY A 76 6.08 10.56 0.45
C GLY A 76 5.61 11.77 1.25
N HIS A 77 6.33 12.90 1.21
CA HIS A 77 5.97 14.10 1.95
C HIS A 77 4.69 14.76 1.43
N LYS A 78 4.31 14.48 0.17
CA LYS A 78 3.09 15.00 -0.48
C LYS A 78 1.89 14.06 -0.42
N VAL A 79 2.07 12.81 0.02
CA VAL A 79 1.00 11.81 0.04
C VAL A 79 0.02 12.10 1.17
N ASN A 80 -1.28 12.11 0.85
CA ASN A 80 -2.33 12.07 1.87
C ASN A 80 -2.47 10.64 2.45
N TRP A 81 -1.70 10.38 3.50
CA TRP A 81 -1.62 9.06 4.13
C TRP A 81 -2.93 8.58 4.76
N ASP A 82 -3.77 9.48 5.27
CA ASP A 82 -5.02 9.10 5.94
C ASP A 82 -6.05 8.64 4.91
N SER A 83 -6.14 9.33 3.77
CA SER A 83 -6.93 8.89 2.62
C SER A 83 -6.44 7.53 2.09
N LEU A 84 -5.13 7.36 1.90
CA LEU A 84 -4.54 6.09 1.46
C LEU A 84 -4.90 4.93 2.39
N LEU A 85 -4.69 5.09 3.70
CA LEU A 85 -4.94 4.05 4.69
C LEU A 85 -6.42 3.68 4.78
N SER A 86 -7.33 4.66 4.72
CA SER A 86 -8.77 4.42 4.68
C SER A 86 -9.15 3.59 3.44
N ARG A 87 -8.63 3.95 2.27
CA ARG A 87 -8.88 3.24 1.01
C ARG A 87 -8.40 1.79 1.03
N LEU A 88 -7.23 1.52 1.61
CA LEU A 88 -6.70 0.16 1.74
C LEU A 88 -7.54 -0.74 2.64
N SER A 89 -8.33 -0.18 3.55
CA SER A 89 -9.21 -0.96 4.43
C SER A 89 -10.62 -1.18 3.88
N PHE A 90 -10.93 -0.67 2.68
CA PHE A 90 -12.30 -0.62 2.17
C PHE A 90 -12.95 -2.01 2.01
N TYR A 91 -12.20 -3.01 1.54
CA TYR A 91 -12.72 -4.35 1.25
C TYR A 91 -12.44 -5.38 2.36
N ARG A 92 -12.13 -4.96 3.59
CA ARG A 92 -11.75 -5.88 4.66
C ARG A 92 -12.80 -6.96 4.94
N ASP A 93 -14.07 -6.61 4.86
CA ASP A 93 -15.16 -7.55 5.13
C ASP A 93 -15.29 -8.58 3.98
N GLU A 94 -15.14 -8.14 2.73
CA GLU A 94 -15.11 -8.99 1.55
C GLU A 94 -13.88 -9.89 1.52
N GLU A 95 -12.69 -9.35 1.85
CA GLU A 95 -11.44 -10.09 1.98
C GLU A 95 -11.58 -11.21 3.00
N LYS A 96 -12.14 -10.91 4.19
CA LYS A 96 -12.40 -11.90 5.22
C LYS A 96 -13.36 -12.99 4.74
N LYS A 97 -14.49 -12.61 4.14
CA LYS A 97 -15.46 -13.57 3.59
C LYS A 97 -14.86 -14.44 2.49
N ALA A 98 -14.00 -13.87 1.64
CA ALA A 98 -13.33 -14.61 0.57
C ALA A 98 -12.38 -15.68 1.13
N VAL A 99 -11.60 -15.32 2.17
CA VAL A 99 -10.72 -16.28 2.87
C VAL A 99 -11.55 -17.36 3.57
N GLU A 100 -12.58 -16.98 4.32
CA GLU A 100 -13.48 -17.94 5.01
C GLU A 100 -14.17 -18.88 4.01
N HIS A 101 -14.60 -18.38 2.86
CA HIS A 101 -15.20 -19.18 1.80
C HIS A 101 -14.18 -20.13 1.16
N TYR A 102 -12.95 -19.67 0.92
CA TYR A 102 -11.87 -20.50 0.39
C TYR A 102 -11.46 -21.62 1.37
N GLU A 103 -11.44 -21.33 2.67
CA GLU A 103 -11.12 -22.30 3.72
C GLU A 103 -12.28 -23.25 4.04
N HIS A 104 -13.50 -22.92 3.61
CA HIS A 104 -14.68 -23.75 3.83
C HIS A 104 -14.55 -25.10 3.11
N LYS A 105 -14.43 -26.17 3.88
CA LYS A 105 -14.54 -27.55 3.37
C LYS A 105 -15.99 -28.00 3.45
N CYS A 106 -16.72 -27.95 2.34
CA CYS A 106 -18.10 -28.39 2.32
C CYS A 106 -18.18 -29.91 2.53
N ARG A 107 -19.08 -30.35 3.41
CA ARG A 107 -19.33 -31.80 3.61
C ARG A 107 -19.81 -32.46 2.31
N LEU A 108 -20.45 -31.71 1.41
CA LEU A 108 -20.87 -32.18 0.09
C LEU A 108 -19.66 -32.47 -0.82
N ASP A 109 -18.62 -31.65 -0.78
CA ASP A 109 -17.39 -31.90 -1.57
C ASP A 109 -16.76 -33.24 -1.16
N GLY A 110 -16.73 -33.55 0.14
CA GLY A 110 -16.29 -34.85 0.64
C GLY A 110 -17.20 -36.02 0.27
N ALA A 111 -18.52 -35.78 0.13
CA ALA A 111 -19.46 -36.81 -0.31
C ALA A 111 -19.34 -37.10 -1.82
N VAL A 112 -19.05 -36.09 -2.65
CA VAL A 112 -18.77 -36.24 -4.09
C VAL A 112 -17.50 -37.06 -4.32
N VAL A 113 -16.47 -36.88 -3.48
CA VAL A 113 -15.25 -37.70 -3.56
C VAL A 113 -15.53 -39.16 -3.20
N LYS A 114 -16.29 -39.42 -2.13
CA LYS A 114 -16.62 -40.79 -1.69
C LYS A 114 -17.58 -41.56 -2.60
N GLY A 115 -18.42 -40.86 -3.37
CA GLY A 115 -19.38 -41.49 -4.29
C GLY A 115 -18.80 -41.89 -5.66
N LYS A 116 -17.49 -41.69 -5.87
CA LYS A 116 -16.77 -42.10 -7.10
C LYS A 116 -15.99 -43.42 -6.94
N ASP A 117 -15.93 -43.96 -5.72
CA ASP A 117 -15.43 -45.31 -5.41
C ASP A 117 -16.60 -46.31 -5.39
#